data_AF-A0A2V5YQC8-F1
#
_entry.id   AF-A0A2V5YQC8-F1
#
_cell.length_a   1.000
_cell.length_b   1.000
_cell.length_c   1.000
_cell.angle_alpha   90.00
_cell.angle_beta   90.00
_cell.angle_gamma   90.00
#
_symmetry.space_group_name_H-M   'P 1'
#
loop_
_entity.id
_entity.type
_entity.pdbx_description
1 polymer ?
#
loop_
_entity_poly.entity_id
_entity_poly.type
_entity_poly.pdbx_seq_one_letter_code
_entity_poly.pdbx_strand_id
1 'polypeptide(L)'
;ALAERDIPAARKALDAFGETPLTDYAVHLNRPLIEAIISRMSNDDEKARIAFTAARAEQEKIVQRQPNYGPALCVLGLIDAGLGRQEDALSEARRAVELLPVEKDAINGPLMIEYLAMIAGWIGDRNLACERLPIAIRPPSPISYGQLKLLPFWDPLRGDPRFEKIVASLAPK
;
A
#
# COMPACT_ATOMS: atom_id res chain seq x y z
N ALA A 1 -7.66 0.44 15.38
CA ALA A 1 -7.27 1.83 15.06
C ALA A 1 -7.48 2.18 13.57
N LEU A 2 -6.59 1.85 12.62
CA LEU A 2 -6.76 2.26 11.21
C LEU A 2 -8.06 1.74 10.57
N ALA A 3 -8.37 0.45 10.76
CA ALA A 3 -9.61 -0.17 10.29
C ALA A 3 -10.88 0.48 10.88
N GLU A 4 -10.79 0.99 12.10
CA GLU A 4 -11.89 1.63 12.85
C GLU A 4 -11.97 3.13 12.60
N ARG A 5 -11.04 3.70 11.82
CA ARG A 5 -10.92 5.15 11.61
C ARG A 5 -10.68 5.96 12.89
N ASP A 6 -10.15 5.31 13.92
CA ASP A 6 -9.78 5.96 15.18
C ASP A 6 -8.40 6.61 15.02
N ILE A 7 -8.41 7.89 14.63
CA ILE A 7 -7.20 8.70 14.43
C ILE A 7 -6.39 8.85 15.73
N PRO A 8 -6.98 9.22 16.88
CA PRO A 8 -6.25 9.25 18.16
C PRO A 8 -5.58 7.91 18.50
N ALA A 9 -6.29 6.79 18.38
CA ALA A 9 -5.71 5.48 18.65
C ALA A 9 -4.62 5.10 17.64
N ALA A 10 -4.77 5.47 16.36
CA ALA A 10 -3.77 5.21 15.33
C ALA A 10 -2.46 5.97 15.62
N ARG A 11 -2.56 7.26 16.01
CA ARG A 11 -1.39 8.06 16.42
C ARG A 11 -0.74 7.48 17.68
N LYS A 12 -1.53 7.17 18.71
CA LYS A 12 -1.02 6.56 19.94
C LYS A 12 -0.31 5.24 19.68
N ALA A 13 -0.86 4.39 18.80
CA ALA A 13 -0.23 3.14 18.40
C ALA A 13 1.10 3.42 17.70
N LEU A 14 1.13 4.33 16.73
CA LEU A 14 2.35 4.70 16.01
C LEU A 14 3.45 5.23 16.96
N ASP A 15 3.08 6.05 17.94
CA ASP A 15 4.01 6.58 18.94
C ASP A 15 4.56 5.46 19.84
N ALA A 16 3.75 4.43 20.15
CA ALA A 16 4.20 3.28 20.93
C ALA A 16 5.16 2.36 20.16
N PHE A 17 5.06 2.29 18.82
CA PHE A 17 6.01 1.54 17.98
C PHE A 17 7.39 2.21 17.88
N GLY A 18 7.46 3.53 18.10
CA GLY A 18 8.70 4.29 17.98
C GLY A 18 9.32 4.15 16.59
N GLU A 19 10.61 3.82 16.54
CA GLU A 19 11.37 3.60 15.29
C GLU A 19 11.20 2.20 14.69
N THR A 20 10.41 1.32 15.32
CA THR A 20 10.17 -0.02 14.80
C THR A 20 9.38 0.06 13.49
N PRO A 21 9.89 -0.45 12.35
CA PRO A 21 9.14 -0.43 11.10
C PRO A 21 7.83 -1.20 11.24
N LEU A 22 6.75 -0.65 10.66
CA LEU A 22 5.49 -1.37 10.55
C LEU A 22 5.60 -2.33 9.37
N THR A 23 5.54 -3.63 9.67
CA THR A 23 5.84 -4.68 8.71
C THR A 23 4.58 -5.37 8.20
N ASP A 24 4.58 -5.61 6.90
CA ASP A 24 3.61 -6.43 6.18
C ASP A 24 4.41 -7.48 5.39
N TYR A 25 4.70 -8.60 6.06
CA TYR A 25 5.66 -9.60 5.61
C TYR A 25 7.01 -8.97 5.23
N ALA A 26 7.42 -9.08 3.96
CA ALA A 26 8.68 -8.55 3.45
C ALA A 26 8.65 -7.02 3.20
N VAL A 27 7.47 -6.41 3.28
CA VAL A 27 7.29 -4.96 3.11
C VAL A 27 7.40 -4.26 4.46
N HIS A 28 8.15 -3.16 4.48
CA HIS A 28 8.42 -2.38 5.68
C HIS A 28 8.03 -0.93 5.43
N LEU A 29 6.93 -0.49 6.05
CA LEU A 29 6.44 0.87 5.96
C LEU A 29 7.18 1.72 6.99
N ASN A 30 7.84 2.78 6.52
CA ASN A 30 8.51 3.72 7.41
C ASN A 30 7.48 4.54 8.20
N ARG A 31 7.90 5.08 9.35
CA ARG A 31 7.03 5.85 10.25
C ARG A 31 6.38 7.05 9.54
N PRO A 32 7.11 7.88 8.76
CA PRO A 32 6.51 9.04 8.08
C PRO A 32 5.43 8.65 7.07
N LEU A 33 5.53 7.50 6.40
CA LEU A 33 4.47 7.01 5.51
C LEU A 33 3.16 6.76 6.27
N ILE A 34 3.24 6.18 7.47
CA ILE A 34 2.07 5.92 8.31
C ILE A 34 1.49 7.23 8.87
N GLU A 35 2.34 8.20 9.24
CA GLU A 35 1.91 9.55 9.58
C GLU A 35 1.15 10.23 8.42
N ALA A 36 1.63 10.04 7.19
CA ALA A 36 0.99 10.56 5.99
C ALA A 36 -0.39 9.93 5.76
N ILE A 37 -0.52 8.61 5.92
CA ILE A 37 -1.79 7.89 5.82
C ILE A 37 -2.78 8.38 6.88
N ILE A 38 -2.36 8.50 8.14
CA ILE A 38 -3.21 9.00 9.23
C ILE A 38 -3.66 10.44 8.95
N SER A 39 -2.76 11.29 8.43
CA SER A 39 -3.08 12.69 8.12
C SER A 39 -4.05 12.79 6.94
N ARG A 40 -3.87 11.97 5.90
CA ARG A 40 -4.81 11.82 4.78
C ARG A 40 -6.19 11.36 5.25
N MET A 41 -6.27 10.39 6.17
CA MET A 41 -7.55 9.96 6.78
C MET A 41 -8.24 11.08 7.57
N SER A 42 -7.47 12.05 8.05
CA SER A 42 -7.99 13.22 8.78
C SER A 42 -8.32 14.40 7.85
N ASN A 43 -8.21 14.22 6.53
CA ASN A 43 -8.30 15.28 5.50
C ASN A 43 -7.33 16.45 5.74
N ASP A 44 -6.18 16.18 6.36
CA ASP A 44 -5.11 17.16 6.56
C ASP A 44 -4.06 16.98 5.45
N ASP A 45 -4.41 17.44 4.25
CA ASP A 45 -3.62 17.22 3.03
C ASP A 45 -2.22 17.83 3.13
N GLU A 46 -2.08 18.96 3.82
CA GLU A 46 -0.77 19.60 3.99
C GLU A 46 0.13 18.77 4.91
N LYS A 47 -0.38 18.29 6.06
CA LYS A 47 0.39 17.36 6.90
C LYS A 47 0.69 16.05 6.19
N ALA A 48 -0.26 15.53 5.41
CA ALA A 48 -0.05 14.33 4.62
C ALA A 48 1.09 14.52 3.62
N ARG A 49 1.11 15.63 2.87
CA ARG A 49 2.15 15.96 1.90
C ARG A 49 3.53 16.12 2.55
N ILE A 50 3.60 16.78 3.71
CA ILE A 50 4.85 16.90 4.48
C ILE A 50 5.37 15.51 4.88
N ALA A 51 4.50 14.69 5.45
CA ALA A 51 4.87 13.36 5.93
C ALA A 51 5.26 12.41 4.78
N PHE A 52 4.54 12.42 3.65
CA PHE A 52 4.94 11.68 2.45
C PHE A 52 6.30 12.15 1.91
N THR A 53 6.57 13.45 1.93
CA THR A 53 7.87 13.99 1.48
C THR A 53 9.01 13.47 2.35
N ALA A 54 8.82 13.46 3.68
CA ALA A 54 9.78 12.87 4.60
C ALA A 54 9.95 11.35 4.38
N ALA A 55 8.83 10.63 4.19
CA ALA A 55 8.83 9.20 3.90
C ALA A 55 9.66 8.88 2.66
N ARG A 56 9.51 9.68 1.61
CA ARG A 56 10.23 9.50 0.34
C ARG A 56 11.74 9.61 0.54
N ALA A 57 12.19 10.66 1.24
CA ALA A 57 13.62 10.90 1.48
C ALA A 57 14.29 9.76 2.29
N GLU A 58 13.55 9.11 3.19
CA GLU A 58 14.02 7.91 3.89
C GLU A 58 14.02 6.69 2.99
N GLN A 59 12.93 6.47 2.24
CA GLN A 59 12.77 5.29 1.40
C GLN A 59 13.74 5.26 0.22
N GLU A 60 14.06 6.42 -0.37
CA GLU A 60 15.06 6.54 -1.43
C GLU A 60 16.44 6.01 -1.00
N LYS A 61 16.85 6.27 0.25
CA LYS A 61 18.12 5.74 0.79
C LYS A 61 18.10 4.22 0.89
N ILE A 62 16.96 3.62 1.19
CA ILE A 62 16.78 2.17 1.25
C ILE A 62 16.88 1.57 -0.16
N VAL A 63 16.15 2.15 -1.11
CA VAL A 63 16.19 1.72 -2.52
C VAL A 63 17.58 1.88 -3.12
N GLN A 64 18.32 2.96 -2.81
CA GLN A 64 19.70 3.13 -3.27
C GLN A 64 20.63 2.03 -2.77
N ARG A 65 20.44 1.57 -1.52
CA ARG A 65 21.23 0.46 -0.95
C ARG A 65 20.81 -0.90 -1.49
N GLN A 66 19.55 -1.04 -1.90
CA GLN A 66 18.95 -2.30 -2.34
C GLN A 66 18.09 -2.11 -3.61
N PRO A 67 18.68 -1.71 -4.75
CA PRO A 67 17.92 -1.27 -5.93
C PRO A 67 17.11 -2.38 -6.60
N ASN A 68 17.40 -3.64 -6.29
CA ASN A 68 16.69 -4.80 -6.80
C ASN A 68 15.85 -5.51 -5.71
N TYR A 69 15.61 -4.86 -4.58
CA TYR A 69 14.72 -5.40 -3.55
C TYR A 69 13.29 -4.91 -3.78
N GLY A 70 12.45 -5.77 -4.39
CA GLY A 70 11.07 -5.47 -4.77
C GLY A 70 10.22 -4.82 -3.68
N PRO A 71 10.22 -5.32 -2.42
CA PRO A 71 9.43 -4.73 -1.35
C PRO A 71 9.79 -3.27 -1.05
N ALA A 72 11.07 -2.89 -1.12
CA ALA A 72 11.47 -1.50 -0.95
C ALA A 72 10.99 -0.59 -2.09
N LEU A 73 10.94 -1.11 -3.32
CA LEU A 73 10.42 -0.37 -4.48
C LEU A 73 8.89 -0.18 -4.39
N CYS A 74 8.13 -1.17 -3.92
CA CYS A 74 6.69 -1.01 -3.70
C CYS A 74 6.38 0.09 -2.67
N VAL A 75 7.16 0.20 -1.60
CA VAL A 75 6.98 1.27 -0.60
C VAL A 75 7.27 2.64 -1.20
N LEU A 76 8.34 2.76 -2.01
CA LEU A 76 8.62 4.00 -2.73
C LEU A 76 7.46 4.37 -3.66
N GLY A 77 6.93 3.38 -4.40
CA GLY A 77 5.83 3.62 -5.32
C GLY A 77 4.53 4.04 -4.61
N LEU A 78 4.27 3.51 -3.41
CA LEU A 78 3.14 3.92 -2.59
C LEU A 78 3.27 5.35 -2.07
N ILE A 79 4.48 5.74 -1.67
CA ILE A 79 4.80 7.12 -1.25
C ILE A 79 4.63 8.07 -2.44
N ASP A 80 5.18 7.71 -3.60
CA ASP A 80 5.11 8.52 -4.81
C ASP A 80 3.68 8.66 -5.33
N ALA A 81 2.85 7.62 -5.19
CA ALA A 81 1.41 7.72 -5.43
C ALA A 81 0.74 8.73 -4.47
N GLY A 82 1.11 8.71 -3.18
CA GLY A 82 0.62 9.67 -2.19
C GLY A 82 1.03 11.12 -2.46
N LEU A 83 2.16 11.32 -3.16
CA LEU A 83 2.66 12.64 -3.59
C LEU A 83 2.13 13.08 -4.96
N GLY A 84 1.34 12.24 -5.64
CA GLY A 84 0.84 12.51 -6.99
C GLY A 84 1.89 12.31 -8.10
N ARG A 85 3.00 11.63 -7.82
CA ARG A 85 4.06 11.28 -8.78
C ARG A 85 3.69 9.99 -9.52
N GLN A 86 2.68 10.07 -10.39
CA GLN A 86 2.02 8.89 -10.95
C GLN A 86 2.94 7.99 -11.78
N GLU A 87 3.82 8.59 -12.60
CA GLU A 87 4.74 7.84 -13.48
C GLU A 87 5.78 7.07 -12.67
N ASP A 88 6.39 7.73 -11.68
CA ASP A 88 7.36 7.12 -10.77
C ASP A 88 6.71 5.97 -9.99
N ALA A 89 5.53 6.23 -9.42
CA ALA A 89 4.79 5.25 -8.64
C ALA A 89 4.49 3.95 -9.41
N LEU A 90 4.06 4.05 -10.66
CA LEU A 90 3.81 2.88 -11.51
C LEU A 90 5.09 2.21 -11.97
N SER A 91 6.13 2.98 -12.29
CA SER A 91 7.42 2.43 -12.70
C SER A 91 8.01 1.54 -11.60
N GLU A 92 8.03 2.04 -10.37
CA GLU A 92 8.57 1.34 -9.20
C GLU A 92 7.73 0.11 -8.84
N ALA A 93 6.40 0.23 -8.85
CA ALA A 93 5.50 -0.89 -8.57
C ALA A 93 5.61 -2.02 -9.61
N ARG A 94 5.72 -1.67 -10.90
CA ARG A 94 5.93 -2.66 -11.98
C ARG A 94 7.27 -3.35 -11.82
N ARG A 95 8.33 -2.58 -11.52
CA ARG A 95 9.65 -3.14 -11.27
C ARG A 95 9.66 -4.11 -10.11
N ALA A 96 8.93 -3.82 -9.04
CA ALA A 96 8.80 -4.74 -7.90
C ALA A 96 8.14 -6.08 -8.30
N VAL A 97 7.07 -6.04 -9.11
CA VAL A 97 6.43 -7.25 -9.65
C VAL A 97 7.36 -8.03 -10.59
N GLU A 98 8.17 -7.36 -11.41
CA GLU A 98 9.16 -8.01 -12.27
C GLU A 98 10.26 -8.73 -11.48
N LEU A 99 10.69 -8.13 -10.35
CA LEU A 99 11.73 -8.70 -9.49
C LEU A 99 11.23 -9.91 -8.69
N LEU A 100 9.94 -9.92 -8.32
CA LEU A 100 9.29 -10.98 -7.58
C LEU A 100 8.05 -11.50 -8.34
N PRO A 101 8.24 -12.23 -9.44
CA PRO A 101 7.12 -12.84 -10.14
C PRO A 101 6.53 -13.98 -9.29
N VAL A 102 5.21 -14.16 -9.35
CA VAL A 102 4.46 -15.15 -8.56
C VAL A 102 4.99 -16.57 -8.77
N GLU A 103 5.49 -16.87 -9.97
CA GLU A 103 6.04 -18.18 -10.33
C GLU A 103 7.35 -18.49 -9.61
N LYS A 104 8.08 -17.47 -9.15
CA LYS A 104 9.35 -17.63 -8.42
C LYS A 104 9.19 -17.47 -6.92
N ASP A 105 8.25 -16.64 -6.49
CA ASP A 105 7.94 -16.43 -5.08
C ASP A 105 6.42 -16.37 -4.89
N ALA A 106 5.85 -17.52 -4.52
CA ALA A 106 4.41 -17.65 -4.32
C ALA A 106 3.90 -16.91 -3.07
N ILE A 107 4.79 -16.40 -2.21
CA ILE A 107 4.42 -15.66 -1.00
C ILE A 107 4.52 -14.15 -1.26
N ASN A 108 5.69 -13.67 -1.70
CA ASN A 108 5.91 -12.25 -1.90
C ASN A 108 5.48 -11.75 -3.28
N GLY A 109 5.35 -12.63 -4.28
CA GLY A 109 4.86 -12.24 -5.60
C GLY A 109 3.45 -11.66 -5.56
N PRO A 110 2.46 -12.35 -4.96
CA PRO A 110 1.12 -11.78 -4.75
C PRO A 110 1.13 -10.50 -3.93
N LEU A 111 2.06 -10.34 -2.99
CA LEU A 111 2.24 -9.11 -2.21
C LEU A 111 2.66 -7.94 -3.10
N MET A 112 3.59 -8.12 -4.04
CA MET A 112 3.94 -7.03 -4.97
C MET A 112 2.75 -6.62 -5.85
N ILE A 113 1.91 -7.59 -6.23
CA ILE A 113 0.69 -7.33 -7.00
C ILE A 113 -0.37 -6.60 -6.17
N GLU A 114 -0.48 -6.90 -4.87
CA GLU A 114 -1.31 -6.14 -3.92
C GLU A 114 -0.90 -4.66 -3.91
N TYR A 115 0.38 -4.36 -3.70
CA TYR A 115 0.88 -3.00 -3.65
C TYR A 115 0.70 -2.30 -5.01
N LEU A 116 0.90 -2.98 -6.13
CA LEU A 116 0.60 -2.43 -7.46
C LEU A 116 -0.89 -2.05 -7.59
N ALA A 117 -1.81 -2.89 -7.12
CA ALA A 117 -3.24 -2.58 -7.16
C ALA A 117 -3.60 -1.39 -6.24
N MET A 118 -2.98 -1.33 -5.06
CA MET A 118 -3.14 -0.22 -4.11
C MET A 118 -2.64 1.10 -4.71
N ILE A 119 -1.43 1.10 -5.29
CA ILE A 119 -0.80 2.24 -5.96
C ILE A 119 -1.66 2.73 -7.13
N ALA A 120 -2.11 1.80 -7.98
CA ALA A 120 -3.02 2.11 -9.08
C ALA A 120 -4.30 2.79 -8.58
N GLY A 121 -4.89 2.31 -7.48
CA GLY A 121 -6.03 2.95 -6.85
C GLY A 121 -5.72 4.36 -6.33
N TRP A 122 -4.56 4.58 -5.72
CA TRP A 122 -4.15 5.86 -5.17
C TRP A 122 -3.93 6.94 -6.23
N ILE A 123 -3.43 6.56 -7.41
CA ILE A 123 -3.27 7.50 -8.54
C ILE A 123 -4.55 7.67 -9.38
N GLY A 124 -5.63 6.95 -9.04
CA GLY A 124 -6.92 7.03 -9.72
C GLY A 124 -7.11 6.04 -10.88
N ASP A 125 -6.14 5.17 -11.16
CA ASP A 125 -6.27 4.11 -12.17
C ASP A 125 -7.02 2.89 -11.59
N ARG A 126 -8.34 3.07 -11.43
CA ARG A 126 -9.25 2.02 -10.94
C ARG A 126 -9.29 0.81 -11.86
N ASN A 127 -9.02 0.98 -13.15
CA ASN A 127 -9.01 -0.11 -14.12
C ASN A 127 -7.86 -1.05 -13.83
N LEU A 128 -6.63 -0.52 -13.75
CA LEU A 128 -5.46 -1.32 -13.41
C LEU A 128 -5.59 -1.95 -12.02
N ALA A 129 -6.08 -1.20 -11.03
CA ALA A 129 -6.30 -1.73 -9.69
C ALA A 129 -7.23 -2.96 -9.70
N CYS A 130 -8.38 -2.85 -10.37
CA CYS A 130 -9.34 -3.95 -10.46
C CYS A 130 -8.90 -5.10 -11.37
N GLU A 131 -7.97 -4.87 -12.30
CA GLU A 131 -7.34 -5.92 -13.11
C GLU A 131 -6.34 -6.75 -12.29
N ARG A 132 -5.57 -6.09 -11.42
CA ARG A 132 -4.49 -6.72 -10.64
C ARG A 132 -4.99 -7.40 -9.37
N LEU A 133 -5.97 -6.80 -8.70
CA LEU A 133 -6.47 -7.31 -7.42
C LEU A 133 -6.96 -8.78 -7.46
N PRO A 134 -7.66 -9.27 -8.50
CA PRO A 134 -8.03 -10.68 -8.65
C PRO A 134 -6.87 -11.67 -8.68
N ILE A 135 -5.66 -11.22 -9.00
CA ILE A 135 -4.45 -12.05 -8.96
C ILE A 135 -3.93 -12.12 -7.52
N ALA A 136 -3.85 -10.98 -6.83
CA ALA A 136 -3.35 -10.89 -5.45
C ALA A 136 -4.26 -11.63 -4.43
N ILE A 137 -5.56 -11.75 -4.70
CA ILE A 137 -6.50 -12.46 -3.80
C ILE A 137 -6.54 -13.98 -4.01
N ARG A 138 -5.77 -14.54 -4.95
CA ARG A 138 -5.71 -16.00 -5.16
C ARG A 138 -4.88 -16.65 -4.04
N PRO A 139 -5.34 -17.75 -3.44
CA PRO A 139 -4.56 -18.46 -2.42
C PRO A 139 -3.23 -19.01 -2.97
N PRO A 140 -2.12 -18.93 -2.21
CA PRO A 140 -1.97 -18.20 -0.96
C PRO A 140 -2.05 -16.68 -1.19
N SER A 141 -2.85 -15.98 -0.39
CA SER A 141 -3.08 -14.54 -0.56
C SER A 141 -2.65 -13.75 0.69
N PRO A 142 -1.96 -12.61 0.52
CA PRO A 142 -1.66 -11.68 1.60
C PRO A 142 -2.88 -10.82 2.00
N ILE A 143 -3.97 -10.86 1.22
CA ILE A 143 -5.13 -9.98 1.37
C ILE A 143 -6.34 -10.75 1.92
N SER A 144 -6.84 -10.30 3.06
CA SER A 144 -8.10 -10.75 3.65
C SER A 144 -9.29 -9.88 3.26
N TYR A 145 -10.49 -10.44 3.38
CA TYR A 145 -11.77 -9.70 3.29
C TYR A 145 -11.78 -8.45 4.18
N GLY A 146 -11.31 -8.58 5.42
CA GLY A 146 -11.27 -7.49 6.38
C GLY A 146 -10.37 -6.34 5.94
N GLN A 147 -9.21 -6.64 5.34
CA GLN A 147 -8.31 -5.63 4.81
C GLN A 147 -8.99 -4.81 3.71
N LEU A 148 -9.57 -5.45 2.69
CA LEU A 148 -10.24 -4.75 1.60
C LEU A 148 -11.42 -3.90 2.08
N LYS A 149 -12.21 -4.46 3.01
CA LYS A 149 -13.43 -3.80 3.50
C LYS A 149 -13.13 -2.59 4.39
N LEU A 150 -12.14 -2.70 5.27
CA LEU A 150 -11.98 -1.75 6.39
C LEU A 150 -10.81 -0.79 6.22
N LEU A 151 -9.69 -1.24 5.63
CA LEU A 151 -8.47 -0.43 5.66
C LEU A 151 -8.54 0.79 4.74
N PRO A 152 -7.93 1.92 5.16
CA PRO A 152 -7.90 3.18 4.40
C PRO A 152 -7.23 3.08 3.03
N PHE A 153 -6.33 2.10 2.85
CA PHE A 153 -5.60 1.88 1.61
C PHE A 153 -6.50 1.68 0.40
N TRP A 154 -7.67 1.10 0.60
CA TRP A 154 -8.62 0.71 -0.45
C TRP A 154 -9.74 1.73 -0.68
N ASP A 155 -9.76 2.82 0.09
CA ASP A 155 -10.77 3.89 -0.03
C ASP A 155 -10.97 4.39 -1.47
N PRO A 156 -9.91 4.60 -2.28
CA PRO A 156 -10.06 5.09 -3.65
C PRO A 156 -10.86 4.16 -4.59
N LEU A 157 -10.96 2.87 -4.26
CA LEU A 157 -11.65 1.86 -5.05
C LEU A 157 -13.10 1.63 -4.60
N ARG A 158 -13.47 2.10 -3.40
CA ARG A 158 -14.84 1.92 -2.89
C ARG A 158 -15.85 2.62 -3.78
N GLY A 159 -16.97 1.94 -4.02
CA GLY A 159 -17.99 2.37 -4.97
C GLY A 159 -17.73 1.98 -6.43
N ASP A 160 -16.57 1.42 -6.78
CA ASP A 160 -16.40 0.74 -8.07
C ASP A 160 -17.07 -0.65 -8.03
N PRO A 161 -18.05 -0.95 -8.91
CA PRO A 161 -18.76 -2.23 -8.87
C PRO A 161 -17.86 -3.46 -9.00
N ARG A 162 -16.71 -3.34 -9.68
CA ARG A 162 -15.74 -4.45 -9.82
C ARG A 162 -15.04 -4.72 -8.50
N PHE A 163 -14.63 -3.66 -7.80
CA PHE A 163 -14.03 -3.77 -6.47
C PHE A 163 -15.02 -4.37 -5.47
N GLU A 164 -16.26 -3.85 -5.42
CA GLU A 164 -17.29 -4.36 -4.51
C GLU A 164 -17.60 -5.85 -4.76
N LYS A 165 -17.59 -6.29 -6.04
CA LYS A 165 -17.73 -7.71 -6.39
C LYS A 165 -16.55 -8.55 -5.87
N ILE A 166 -15.32 -8.04 -5.97
CA ILE A 166 -14.14 -8.71 -5.42
C ILE A 166 -14.27 -8.86 -3.89
N VAL A 167 -14.63 -7.78 -3.18
CA VAL A 167 -14.83 -7.81 -1.72
C VAL A 167 -15.92 -8.81 -1.33
N ALA A 168 -17.08 -8.78 -2.01
CA ALA A 168 -18.18 -9.70 -1.75
C ALA A 168 -17.77 -11.18 -1.97
N SER A 169 -16.91 -11.46 -2.94
CA SER A 169 -16.44 -12.82 -3.22
C SER A 169 -15.58 -13.44 -2.10
N LEU A 170 -14.98 -12.60 -1.25
CA LEU A 170 -14.15 -13.01 -0.11
C LEU A 170 -14.91 -13.02 1.22
N ALA A 171 -16.20 -12.65 1.23
CA ALA A 171 -16.98 -12.59 2.45
C ALA A 171 -17.03 -13.98 3.14
N PRO A 172 -16.85 -14.06 4.47
CA PRO A 172 -17.05 -15.29 5.22
C PRO A 172 -18.45 -15.86 4.96
N LYS A 173 -18.53 -17.18 4.84
CA LYS A 173 -19.80 -17.89 4.68
C LYS A 173 -20.40 -18.24 6.03
#